data_AF-A0A2D4IRE0-F1
#
_entry.id   AF-A0A2D4IRE0-F1
#
_cell.length_a   1.000
_cell.length_b   1.000
_cell.length_c   1.000
_cell.angle_alpha   90.00
_cell.angle_beta   90.00
_cell.angle_gamma   90.00
#
_symmetry.space_group_name_H-M   'P 1'
#
loop_
_entity.id
_entity.type
_entity.pdbx_description
1 polymer ?
#
loop_
_entity_poly.entity_id
_entity_poly.type
_entity_poly.pdbx_seq_one_letter_code
_entity_poly.pdbx_strand_id
1 'polypeptide(L)'
;MDIFCVLTSQGIGDRNLAHQCFKLTLANNNDHAESYNNLAVLEMQKGHIEQARVFLQTASSIAPHMYEPHFNFAVLSEKVGDLQRSYIEAQKSKDIFPEHVDSQQLINQLKQHFARL
;
A
#
# COMPACT_ATOMS: atom_id res chain seq x y z
N MET A 1 4.18 17.77 5.37
CA MET A 1 3.77 16.42 5.77
C MET A 1 3.92 16.34 7.27
N ASP A 2 2.81 16.38 8.01
CA ASP A 2 2.86 16.47 9.47
C ASP A 2 3.42 15.16 10.04
N ILE A 3 4.61 15.24 10.64
CA ILE A 3 5.30 14.15 11.36
C ILE A 3 4.35 13.42 12.34
N PHE A 4 3.34 14.13 12.85
CA PHE A 4 2.30 13.61 13.72
C PHE A 4 1.45 12.48 13.10
N CYS A 5 1.12 12.54 11.81
CA CYS A 5 0.33 11.51 11.13
C CYS A 5 1.11 10.20 10.96
N VAL A 6 2.42 10.33 10.72
CA VAL A 6 3.32 9.21 10.45
C VAL A 6 3.68 8.48 11.75
N LEU A 7 3.88 9.22 12.85
CA LEU A 7 4.14 8.62 14.16
C LEU A 7 2.91 7.91 14.75
N THR A 8 1.71 8.42 14.44
CA THR A 8 0.45 7.79 14.91
C THR A 8 0.11 6.52 14.12
N SER A 9 0.49 6.41 12.85
CA SER A 9 0.27 5.20 12.03
C SER A 9 1.23 4.04 12.36
N GLN A 10 2.46 4.32 12.80
CA GLN A 10 3.50 3.31 13.05
C GLN A 10 3.49 2.66 14.45
N GLY A 11 2.57 3.03 15.34
CA GLY A 11 2.30 2.24 16.55
C GLY A 11 2.32 2.95 17.90
N ILE A 12 2.48 4.28 17.95
CA ILE A 12 2.42 5.05 19.22
C ILE A 12 1.09 5.83 19.36
N GLY A 13 0.28 5.92 18.29
CA GLY A 13 -0.92 6.75 18.26
C GLY A 13 -2.23 6.01 17.96
N ASP A 14 -3.33 6.73 18.23
CA ASP A 14 -4.69 6.29 17.87
C ASP A 14 -4.84 6.22 16.35
N ARG A 15 -5.09 5.02 15.82
CA ARG A 15 -5.30 4.77 14.38
C ARG A 15 -6.48 5.58 13.82
N ASN A 16 -7.48 5.89 14.64
CA ASN A 16 -8.59 6.75 14.24
C ASN A 16 -8.13 8.19 14.04
N LEU A 17 -7.22 8.68 14.88
CA LEU A 17 -6.63 9.99 14.74
C LEU A 17 -5.77 10.06 13.48
N ALA A 18 -4.93 9.06 13.23
CA ALA A 18 -4.15 8.97 11.98
C ALA A 18 -5.05 9.02 10.74
N HIS A 19 -6.14 8.25 10.74
CA HIS A 19 -7.13 8.26 9.65
C HIS A 19 -7.77 9.65 9.47
N GLN A 20 -8.17 10.33 10.55
CA GLN A 20 -8.72 11.69 10.47
C GLN A 20 -7.70 12.68 9.94
N CYS A 21 -6.45 12.59 10.38
CA CYS A 21 -5.39 13.49 9.92
C CYS A 21 -5.12 13.32 8.42
N PHE A 22 -4.99 12.09 7.90
CA PHE A 22 -4.81 11.87 6.46
C PHE A 22 -6.00 12.37 5.65
N LYS A 23 -7.24 12.22 6.16
CA LYS A 23 -8.43 12.81 5.52
C LYS A 23 -8.39 14.34 5.49
N LEU A 24 -7.93 14.99 6.55
CA LEU A 24 -7.75 16.45 6.58
C LEU A 24 -6.67 16.90 5.59
N THR A 25 -5.57 16.14 5.47
CA THR A 25 -4.56 16.39 4.43
C THR A 25 -5.18 16.33 3.04
N LEU A 26 -6.01 15.32 2.76
CA LEU A 26 -6.69 15.17 1.48
C LEU A 26 -7.75 16.24 1.22
N ALA A 27 -8.36 16.80 2.27
CA ALA A 27 -9.30 17.92 2.13
C ALA A 27 -8.59 19.22 1.69
N ASN A 28 -7.32 19.39 2.08
CA ASN A 28 -6.50 20.54 1.69
C ASN A 28 -5.70 20.31 0.41
N ASN A 29 -5.26 19.07 0.17
CA ASN A 29 -4.52 18.65 -1.01
C ASN A 29 -5.01 17.27 -1.46
N ASN A 30 -5.92 17.27 -2.44
CA ASN A 30 -6.53 16.07 -3.00
C ASN A 30 -5.56 15.17 -3.77
N ASP A 31 -4.38 15.68 -4.14
CA ASP A 31 -3.35 15.00 -4.94
C ASP A 31 -2.18 14.52 -4.06
N HIS A 32 -2.41 14.27 -2.78
CA HIS A 32 -1.37 13.77 -1.87
C HIS A 32 -1.33 12.22 -1.84
N ALA A 33 -0.55 11.62 -2.74
CA ALA A 33 -0.43 10.17 -2.91
C ALA A 33 -0.08 9.41 -1.60
N GLU A 34 0.82 9.96 -0.78
CA GLU A 34 1.25 9.35 0.49
C GLU A 34 0.09 9.21 1.48
N SER A 35 -0.82 10.19 1.53
CA SER A 35 -2.03 10.09 2.37
C SER A 35 -2.95 8.96 1.92
N TYR A 36 -3.15 8.80 0.61
CA TYR A 36 -3.95 7.68 0.10
C TYR A 36 -3.28 6.33 0.41
N ASN A 37 -1.97 6.22 0.23
CA ASN A 37 -1.22 5.01 0.59
C ASN A 37 -1.38 4.67 2.09
N ASN A 38 -1.22 5.66 2.98
CA ASN A 38 -1.36 5.45 4.42
C ASN A 38 -2.81 5.13 4.84
N LEU A 39 -3.81 5.76 4.22
CA LEU A 39 -5.21 5.40 4.42
C LEU A 39 -5.50 3.97 3.98
N ALA A 40 -4.93 3.53 2.85
CA ALA A 40 -5.06 2.15 2.41
C ALA A 40 -4.52 1.17 3.46
N VAL A 41 -3.33 1.42 4.00
CA VAL A 41 -2.73 0.58 5.06
C VAL A 41 -3.66 0.49 6.28
N LEU A 42 -4.26 1.61 6.70
CA LEU A 42 -5.22 1.62 7.81
C LEU A 42 -6.50 0.82 7.49
N GLU A 43 -7.02 0.91 6.27
CA GLU A 43 -8.19 0.13 5.84
C GLU A 43 -7.86 -1.37 5.69
N MET A 44 -6.66 -1.73 5.24
CA MET A 44 -6.17 -3.11 5.19
C MET A 44 -6.12 -3.74 6.59
N GLN A 45 -5.70 -2.97 7.60
CA GLN A 45 -5.67 -3.39 9.00
C GLN A 45 -7.08 -3.61 9.57
N LYS A 46 -8.06 -2.79 9.16
CA LYS A 46 -9.48 -2.96 9.52
C LYS A 46 -10.18 -4.10 8.77
N GLY A 47 -9.56 -4.65 7.72
CA GLY A 47 -10.16 -5.66 6.86
C GLY A 47 -11.07 -5.11 5.77
N HIS A 48 -11.05 -3.78 5.55
CA HIS A 48 -11.82 -3.10 4.50
C HIS A 48 -11.06 -3.14 3.16
N ILE A 49 -11.08 -4.33 2.53
CA ILE A 49 -10.27 -4.66 1.35
C ILE A 49 -10.57 -3.73 0.17
N GLU A 50 -11.85 -3.48 -0.14
CA GLU A 50 -12.23 -2.70 -1.31
C GLU A 50 -11.86 -1.22 -1.15
N GLN A 51 -12.02 -0.66 0.04
CA GLN A 51 -11.60 0.71 0.34
C GLN A 51 -10.09 0.86 0.21
N ALA A 52 -9.32 -0.09 0.76
CA ALA A 52 -7.88 -0.10 0.61
C ALA A 52 -7.45 -0.16 -0.86
N ARG A 53 -8.11 -1.00 -1.66
CA ARG A 53 -7.86 -1.13 -3.09
C ARG A 53 -8.03 0.21 -3.82
N VAL A 54 -9.14 0.90 -3.58
CA VAL A 54 -9.42 2.21 -4.19
C VAL A 54 -8.32 3.21 -3.83
N PHE A 55 -7.95 3.31 -2.55
CA PHE A 55 -6.91 4.22 -2.12
C PHE A 55 -5.53 3.92 -2.73
N LEU A 56 -5.14 2.65 -2.85
CA LEU A 56 -3.89 2.27 -3.51
C LEU A 56 -3.89 2.62 -5.00
N GLN A 57 -5.01 2.42 -5.68
CA GLN A 57 -5.15 2.81 -7.09
C GLN A 57 -5.01 4.32 -7.24
N THR A 58 -5.69 5.11 -6.39
CA THR A 58 -5.58 6.56 -6.41
C THR A 58 -4.14 7.02 -6.14
N ALA A 59 -3.47 6.45 -5.14
CA ALA A 59 -2.07 6.77 -4.84
C ALA A 59 -1.15 6.47 -6.04
N SER A 60 -1.31 5.31 -6.68
CA SER A 60 -0.51 4.92 -7.86
C SER A 60 -0.77 5.80 -9.09
N SER A 61 -2.00 6.29 -9.28
CA SER A 61 -2.35 7.20 -10.37
C SER A 61 -1.76 8.59 -10.17
N ILE A 62 -1.72 9.08 -8.93
CA ILE A 62 -1.18 10.40 -8.59
C ILE A 62 0.36 10.39 -8.63
N ALA A 63 0.98 9.34 -8.09
CA ALA A 63 2.43 9.20 -8.05
C ALA A 63 2.87 7.85 -8.65
N PRO A 64 2.98 7.73 -9.99
CA PRO A 64 3.40 6.50 -10.65
C PRO A 64 4.84 6.06 -10.36
N HIS A 65 5.64 6.96 -9.78
CA HIS A 65 7.04 6.72 -9.38
C HIS A 65 7.16 6.25 -7.92
N MET A 66 6.04 6.13 -7.20
CA MET A 66 6.00 5.68 -5.82
C MET A 66 5.84 4.16 -5.79
N TYR A 67 6.77 3.44 -5.18
CA TYR A 67 6.75 1.97 -5.19
C TYR A 67 5.80 1.40 -4.12
N GLU A 68 5.51 2.17 -3.06
CA GLU A 68 4.76 1.76 -1.88
C GLU A 68 3.31 1.40 -2.18
N PRO A 69 2.55 2.16 -3.00
CA PRO A 69 1.20 1.77 -3.40
C PRO A 69 1.17 0.42 -4.13
N HIS A 70 2.15 0.16 -5.01
CA HIS A 70 2.26 -1.10 -5.73
C HIS A 70 2.60 -2.26 -4.79
N PHE A 71 3.53 -2.06 -3.86
CA PHE A 71 3.86 -3.07 -2.86
C PHE A 71 2.67 -3.38 -1.93
N ASN A 72 2.01 -2.36 -1.41
CA ASN A 72 0.86 -2.53 -0.53
C ASN A 72 -0.32 -3.19 -1.27
N PHE A 73 -0.50 -2.91 -2.57
CA PHE A 73 -1.47 -3.62 -3.41
C PHE A 73 -1.09 -5.10 -3.53
N ALA A 74 0.18 -5.40 -3.76
CA ALA A 74 0.65 -6.78 -3.86
C ALA A 74 0.37 -7.58 -2.57
N VAL A 75 0.63 -6.98 -1.41
CA VAL A 75 0.32 -7.58 -0.10
C VAL A 75 -1.18 -7.75 0.11
N LEU A 76 -1.99 -6.75 -0.27
CA LEU A 76 -3.45 -6.85 -0.20
C LEU A 76 -3.99 -7.99 -1.07
N SER A 77 -3.49 -8.10 -2.30
CA SER A 77 -3.84 -9.15 -3.26
C SER A 77 -3.44 -10.54 -2.77
N GLU A 78 -2.25 -10.68 -2.17
CA GLU A 78 -1.79 -11.94 -1.59
C GLU A 78 -2.72 -12.39 -0.44
N LYS A 79 -3.07 -11.47 0.46
CA LYS A 79 -4.00 -11.74 1.59
C LYS A 79 -5.38 -12.22 1.15
N VAL A 80 -5.88 -11.78 -0.01
CA VAL A 80 -7.18 -12.20 -0.55
C VAL A 80 -7.09 -13.39 -1.51
N GLY A 81 -5.88 -13.93 -1.73
CA GLY A 81 -5.64 -15.10 -2.58
C GLY A 81 -5.52 -14.78 -4.09
N ASP A 82 -5.51 -13.51 -4.48
CA ASP A 82 -5.28 -13.08 -5.86
C ASP A 82 -3.76 -13.04 -6.16
N LEU A 83 -3.15 -14.22 -6.20
CA LEU A 83 -1.70 -14.39 -6.34
C LEU A 83 -1.17 -13.83 -7.66
N GLN A 84 -1.96 -13.91 -8.74
CA GLN A 84 -1.58 -13.37 -10.05
C GLN A 84 -1.44 -11.85 -9.98
N ARG A 85 -2.44 -11.16 -9.42
CA ARG A 85 -2.37 -9.71 -9.27
C ARG A 85 -1.30 -9.28 -8.27
N SER A 86 -1.12 -10.06 -7.20
CA SER A 86 -0.03 -9.84 -6.25
C SER A 86 1.33 -9.82 -6.95
N TYR A 87 1.58 -10.81 -7.82
CA TYR A 87 2.83 -10.89 -8.58
C TYR A 87 3.05 -9.69 -9.49
N ILE A 88 2.01 -9.27 -10.23
CA ILE A 88 2.08 -8.13 -11.16
C ILE A 88 2.41 -6.83 -10.41
N GLU A 89 1.74 -6.55 -9.30
CA GLU A 89 1.96 -5.33 -8.53
C GLU A 89 3.32 -5.34 -7.81
N ALA A 90 3.75 -6.50 -7.29
CA ALA A 90 5.08 -6.64 -6.70
C ALA A 90 6.19 -6.39 -7.75
N GLN A 91 5.99 -6.85 -8.99
CA GLN A 91 6.93 -6.60 -10.08
C GLN A 91 7.01 -5.11 -10.41
N LYS A 92 5.88 -4.39 -10.51
CA LYS A 92 5.89 -2.93 -10.71
C LYS A 92 6.63 -2.20 -9.59
N SER A 93 6.38 -2.59 -8.34
CA SER A 93 7.08 -2.05 -7.18
C SER A 93 8.59 -2.24 -7.31
N LYS A 94 9.04 -3.43 -7.71
CA LYS A 94 10.46 -3.73 -7.98
C LYS A 94 11.01 -2.94 -9.16
N ASP A 95 10.24 -2.73 -10.22
CA ASP A 95 10.70 -1.98 -11.39
C ASP A 95 10.94 -0.50 -11.04
N ILE A 96 10.15 0.05 -10.11
CA ILE A 96 10.31 1.41 -9.58
C ILE A 96 11.47 1.48 -8.57
N PHE A 97 11.52 0.54 -7.62
CA PHE A 97 12.57 0.46 -6.60
C PHE A 97 13.20 -0.94 -6.57
N PRO A 98 14.23 -1.18 -7.40
CA PRO A 98 14.86 -2.50 -7.54
C PRO A 98 15.45 -3.07 -6.26
N GLU A 99 15.89 -2.21 -5.34
CA GLU A 99 16.48 -2.60 -4.06
C GLU A 99 15.45 -2.90 -2.96
N HIS A 100 14.15 -2.80 -3.26
CA HIS A 100 13.10 -3.11 -2.29
C HIS A 100 13.07 -4.61 -1.92
N VAL A 101 13.66 -4.94 -0.78
CA VAL A 101 13.84 -6.33 -0.31
C VAL A 101 12.50 -7.07 -0.20
N ASP A 102 11.47 -6.43 0.38
CA ASP A 102 10.18 -7.08 0.62
C ASP A 102 9.46 -7.43 -0.69
N SER A 103 9.52 -6.55 -1.71
CA SER A 103 8.99 -6.86 -3.04
C SER A 103 9.70 -8.05 -3.66
N GLN A 104 11.03 -8.12 -3.54
CA GLN A 104 11.80 -9.27 -4.06
C GLN A 104 11.44 -10.57 -3.34
N GLN A 105 11.30 -10.53 -2.02
CA GLN A 105 10.90 -11.69 -1.22
C GLN A 105 9.52 -12.20 -1.61
N LEU A 106 8.53 -11.30 -1.72
CA LEU A 106 7.17 -11.63 -2.14
C LEU A 106 7.15 -12.25 -3.54
N ILE A 107 7.87 -11.67 -4.51
CA ILE A 107 8.01 -12.23 -5.86
C ILE A 107 8.57 -13.66 -5.81
N ASN A 108 9.60 -13.90 -5.01
CA ASN A 108 10.22 -15.22 -4.89
C ASN A 108 9.27 -16.25 -4.26
N GLN A 109 8.53 -15.86 -3.23
CA GLN A 109 7.51 -16.70 -2.60
C GLN A 109 6.40 -17.08 -3.60
N LEU A 110 5.88 -16.10 -4.35
CA LEU A 110 4.86 -16.33 -5.37
C LEU A 110 5.36 -17.24 -6.50
N LYS A 111 6.60 -17.07 -6.95
CA LYS A 111 7.21 -17.97 -7.95
C LYS A 111 7.32 -19.41 -7.45
N GLN A 112 7.72 -19.61 -6.21
CA GLN A 112 7.77 -20.94 -5.60
C GLN A 112 6.37 -21.56 -5.49
N HIS A 113 5.36 -20.75 -5.15
CA HIS A 113 3.97 -21.21 -5.11
C HIS A 113 3.49 -21.67 -6.49
N PHE A 114 3.73 -20.87 -7.53
CA PHE A 114 3.33 -21.23 -8.91
C PHE A 114 4.07 -22.45 -9.45
N ALA A 115 5.32 -22.67 -9.05
CA ALA A 115 6.10 -23.83 -9.47
C ALA A 115 5.68 -25.15 -8.79
N ARG A 116 4.87 -25.09 -7.73
CA ARG A 116 4.36 -26.27 -7.00
C ARG A 116 2.97 -26.71 -7.45
N LEU A 117 2.30 -25.91 -8.27
CA LEU A 117 1.00 -26.22 -8.90
C LEU A 117 1.23 -26.99 -10.20
#